data_AF-A0A3A5H240-F1
#
_entry.id   AF-A0A3A5H240-F1
#
_cell.length_a   1.000
_cell.length_b   1.000
_cell.length_c   1.000
_cell.angle_alpha   90.00
_cell.angle_beta   90.00
_cell.angle_gamma   90.00
#
_symmetry.space_group_name_H-M   'P 1'
#
loop_
_entity.id
_entity.type
_entity.pdbx_description
1 polymer ?
#
loop_
_entity_poly.entity_id
_entity_poly.type
_entity_poly.pdbx_seq_one_letter_code
_entity_poly.pdbx_strand_id
1 'polypeptide(L)'
;MNDTAKLEVRPGVAEFVEQVRARLADLTAEERTELTDGLGADLHELVAERGPEALGDPTAYAAELRAAAGFSPTMGKVRDKRELSAAIHAALDSARGKWDALVEGLPGDPWGLIQAVRPAWWILRAWLALQLVDLVWGNGGLNLGLSVVPSLLGWGAPLLAVASIVSVQIGRGKLWPGKARGNAAVRLLLLALNAVAIAVIPVTFTSVFTPAKASIWYPELTDGGSAHLEGGIQVDGRNVTNLFPYDASGKPLKGVQLFDQDGQPVSIDESRMWDEGEELFIGYPWLSNGEARFNVFPVPEGHVGAMEERDASAWTSDNPPAIPAYPLESAPEVGLPTDPEPAAAPEPATAPKQKAGR
;
A
#
# COMPACT_ATOMS: atom_id res chain seq x y z
N MET A 1 21.43 6.62 78.63
CA MET A 1 20.75 5.58 77.83
C MET A 1 19.97 6.27 76.75
N ASN A 2 20.33 5.96 75.51
CA ASN A 2 19.82 6.58 74.29
C ASN A 2 18.40 6.10 74.04
N ASP A 3 17.46 7.02 73.79
CA ASP A 3 16.27 6.71 73.01
C ASP A 3 16.26 7.64 71.80
N THR A 4 16.76 7.09 70.70
CA THR A 4 16.79 7.71 69.38
C THR A 4 15.37 7.66 68.88
N ALA A 5 14.65 8.79 68.94
CA ALA A 5 13.37 8.96 68.28
C ALA A 5 13.57 8.71 66.78
N LYS A 6 13.29 7.49 66.35
CA LYS A 6 13.07 7.13 64.95
C LYS A 6 11.99 8.06 64.44
N LEU A 7 12.39 9.05 63.63
CA LEU A 7 11.50 9.79 62.76
C LEU A 7 10.77 8.74 61.90
N GLU A 8 9.52 8.43 62.27
CA GLU A 8 8.64 7.65 61.43
C GLU A 8 8.36 8.46 60.17
N VAL A 9 9.20 8.24 59.16
CA VAL A 9 8.99 8.71 57.80
C VAL A 9 7.72 8.03 57.29
N ARG A 10 6.58 8.71 57.46
CA ARG A 10 5.32 8.31 56.82
C ARG A 10 5.57 8.24 55.29
N PRO A 11 5.27 7.12 54.62
CA PRO A 11 5.73 6.84 53.25
C PRO A 11 5.29 7.88 52.20
N GLY A 12 4.19 8.60 52.44
CA GLY A 12 3.68 9.62 51.51
C GLY A 12 4.53 10.90 51.41
N VAL A 13 5.23 11.31 52.47
CA VAL A 13 6.07 12.54 52.45
C VAL A 13 7.35 12.29 51.66
N ALA A 14 8.00 11.14 51.88
CA ALA A 14 9.21 10.76 51.15
C ALA A 14 8.94 10.64 49.65
N GLU A 15 7.82 10.03 49.26
CA GLU A 15 7.42 9.91 47.85
C GLU A 15 7.16 11.28 47.22
N PHE A 16 6.49 12.18 47.95
CA PHE A 16 6.25 13.55 47.50
C PHE A 16 7.55 14.32 47.26
N VAL A 17 8.51 14.24 48.19
CA VAL A 17 9.83 14.89 48.05
C VAL A 17 10.61 14.35 46.86
N GLU A 18 10.57 13.05 46.61
CA GLU A 18 11.21 12.46 45.42
C GLU A 18 10.55 12.93 44.11
N GLN A 19 9.22 13.06 44.09
CA GLN A 19 8.50 13.61 42.94
C GLN A 19 8.82 15.08 42.68
N VAL A 20 9.04 15.87 43.73
CA VAL A 20 9.52 17.27 43.64
C VAL A 20 10.96 17.31 43.12
N ARG A 21 11.87 16.50 43.67
CA ARG A 21 13.27 16.39 43.22
C ARG A 21 13.39 15.99 41.75
N ALA A 22 12.57 15.05 41.29
CA ALA A 22 12.54 14.62 39.89
C ALA A 22 12.16 15.77 38.93
N ARG A 23 11.32 16.71 39.38
CA ARG A 23 10.89 17.88 38.59
C ARG A 23 11.87 19.07 38.65
N LEU A 24 12.88 18.96 39.50
CA LEU A 24 14.02 19.87 39.60
C LEU A 24 15.29 19.25 39.00
N ALA A 25 15.17 18.16 38.23
CA ALA A 25 16.31 17.44 37.67
C ALA A 25 17.09 18.23 36.60
N ASP A 26 16.56 19.36 36.14
CA ASP A 26 17.21 20.32 35.25
C ASP A 26 18.14 21.31 35.97
N LEU A 27 18.06 21.42 37.30
CA LEU A 27 18.99 22.22 38.12
C LEU A 27 20.29 21.44 38.40
N THR A 28 21.37 22.16 38.74
CA THR A 28 22.62 21.52 39.18
C THR A 28 22.40 20.71 40.46
N ALA A 29 23.30 19.77 40.74
CA ALA A 29 23.17 18.92 41.92
C ALA A 29 23.23 19.74 43.21
N GLU A 30 24.04 20.80 43.22
CA GLU A 30 24.20 21.76 44.30
C GLU A 30 22.92 22.57 44.54
N GLU A 31 22.36 23.21 43.51
CA GLU A 31 21.13 24.00 43.60
C GLU A 31 19.91 23.16 44.00
N ARG A 32 19.78 21.94 43.43
CA ARG A 32 18.69 21.02 43.79
C ARG A 32 18.80 20.58 45.25
N THR A 33 20.02 20.39 45.76
CA THR A 33 20.23 20.03 47.16
C THR A 33 19.88 21.21 48.04
N GLU A 34 20.34 22.43 47.73
CA GLU A 34 20.02 23.64 48.48
C GLU A 34 18.50 23.89 48.59
N LEU A 35 17.74 23.71 47.50
CA LEU A 35 16.29 23.91 47.51
C LEU A 35 15.50 22.81 48.22
N THR A 36 16.04 21.59 48.27
CA THR A 36 15.33 20.43 48.85
C THR A 36 15.91 19.98 50.19
N ASP A 37 16.92 20.71 50.69
CA ASP A 37 17.44 20.54 52.03
C ASP A 37 16.41 21.00 53.06
N GLY A 38 16.25 20.26 54.16
CA GLY A 38 15.22 20.54 55.17
C GLY A 38 13.75 20.30 54.76
N LEU A 39 13.43 20.31 53.46
CA LEU A 39 12.05 20.23 52.94
C LEU A 39 11.25 19.02 53.47
N GLY A 40 11.90 17.86 53.59
CA GLY A 40 11.24 16.66 54.12
C GLY A 40 10.79 16.81 55.58
N ALA A 41 11.54 17.55 56.40
CA ALA A 41 11.20 17.81 57.79
C ALA A 41 10.00 18.78 57.91
N ASP A 42 10.03 19.87 57.14
CA ASP A 42 8.95 20.87 57.13
C ASP A 42 7.61 20.26 56.65
N LEU A 43 7.66 19.39 55.62
CA LEU A 43 6.47 18.68 55.13
C LEU A 43 5.97 17.63 56.13
N HIS A 44 6.86 17.03 56.92
CA HIS A 44 6.47 16.12 57.99
C HIS A 44 5.68 16.85 59.09
N GLU A 45 6.12 18.05 59.47
CA GLU A 45 5.41 18.91 60.43
C GLU A 45 4.06 19.38 59.87
N LEU A 46 4.03 19.85 58.62
CA LEU A 46 2.81 20.30 57.95
C LEU A 46 1.74 19.20 57.86
N VAL A 47 2.14 17.97 57.53
CA VAL A 47 1.23 16.82 57.47
C VAL A 47 0.77 16.39 58.86
N ALA A 48 1.60 16.55 59.90
CA ALA A 48 1.21 16.28 61.28
C ALA A 48 0.14 17.26 61.77
N GLU A 49 0.21 18.53 61.35
CA GLU A 49 -0.76 19.56 61.74
C GLU A 49 -2.05 19.54 60.92
N ARG A 50 -1.96 19.32 59.61
CA ARG A 50 -3.07 19.56 58.67
C ARG A 50 -3.53 18.33 57.88
N GLY A 51 -2.92 17.17 58.13
CA GLY A 51 -3.23 15.94 57.40
C GLY A 51 -2.51 15.82 56.04
N PRO A 52 -2.56 14.62 55.42
CA PRO A 52 -1.85 14.32 54.16
C PRO A 52 -2.33 15.13 52.95
N GLU A 53 -3.58 15.58 52.95
CA GLU A 53 -4.17 16.46 51.93
C GLU A 53 -3.44 17.81 51.79
N ALA A 54 -2.66 18.22 52.81
CA ALA A 54 -1.89 19.45 52.79
C ALA A 54 -0.70 19.43 51.79
N LEU A 55 -0.28 18.26 51.31
CA LEU A 55 0.85 18.13 50.36
C LEU A 55 0.53 18.69 48.96
N GLY A 56 -0.74 18.70 48.53
CA GLY A 56 -1.13 19.24 47.22
C GLY A 56 -0.55 18.47 46.01
N ASP A 57 -0.37 19.18 44.88
CA ASP A 57 0.26 18.62 43.66
C ASP A 57 1.79 18.86 43.67
N PRO A 58 2.62 17.80 43.59
CA PRO A 58 4.08 17.92 43.54
C PRO A 58 4.58 18.80 42.39
N THR A 59 3.82 18.89 41.29
CA THR A 59 4.20 19.69 40.12
C THR A 59 4.04 21.18 40.37
N ALA A 60 2.89 21.59 40.92
CA ALA A 60 2.67 22.96 41.37
C ALA A 60 3.69 23.36 42.45
N TYR A 61 3.94 22.49 43.43
CA TYR A 61 4.89 22.76 44.52
C TYR A 61 6.32 22.97 44.00
N ALA A 62 6.81 22.13 43.08
CA ALA A 62 8.12 22.31 42.47
C ALA A 62 8.23 23.59 41.62
N ALA A 63 7.13 24.04 41.01
CA ALA A 63 7.08 25.29 40.26
C ALA A 63 7.12 26.52 41.19
N GLU A 64 6.44 26.46 42.33
CA GLU A 64 6.47 27.50 43.36
C GLU A 64 7.84 27.61 44.02
N LEU A 65 8.45 26.48 44.38
CA LEU A 65 9.80 26.43 44.96
C LEU A 65 10.85 27.04 44.00
N ARG A 66 10.71 26.73 42.71
CA ARG A 66 11.52 27.31 41.64
C ARG A 66 11.34 28.82 41.50
N ALA A 67 10.08 29.28 41.51
CA ALA A 67 9.76 30.70 41.40
C ALA A 67 10.27 31.50 42.61
N ALA A 68 10.15 30.94 43.82
CA ALA A 68 10.65 31.53 45.06
C ALA A 68 12.18 31.68 45.04
N ALA A 69 12.88 30.73 44.42
CA ALA A 69 14.33 30.76 44.25
C ALA A 69 14.82 31.53 43.00
N GLY A 70 13.91 32.20 42.27
CA GLY A 70 14.27 33.04 41.13
C GLY A 70 14.64 32.27 39.85
N PHE A 71 14.41 30.96 39.82
CA PHE A 71 14.64 30.14 38.63
C PHE A 71 13.48 30.31 37.62
N SER A 72 13.82 30.39 36.33
CA SER A 72 12.81 30.51 35.27
C SER A 72 11.97 29.22 35.16
N PRO A 73 10.65 29.31 34.95
CA PRO A 73 9.81 28.12 34.73
C PRO A 73 10.39 27.31 33.57
N THR A 74 10.36 25.97 33.65
CA THR A 74 10.88 25.05 32.65
C THR A 74 10.14 25.22 31.31
N MET A 75 10.50 26.26 30.55
CA MET A 75 9.80 26.72 29.35
C MET A 75 10.10 25.87 28.11
N GLY A 76 11.09 24.96 28.18
CA GLY A 76 11.60 24.23 27.02
C GLY A 76 10.49 23.52 26.22
N LYS A 77 9.55 22.83 26.89
CA LYS A 77 8.51 22.06 26.19
C LYS A 77 7.34 22.89 25.65
N VAL A 78 7.10 24.09 26.19
CA VAL A 78 5.98 24.96 25.79
C VAL A 78 6.42 25.94 24.69
N ARG A 79 7.67 26.39 24.76
CA ARG A 79 8.28 27.28 23.77
C ARG A 79 8.48 26.57 22.43
N ASP A 80 9.00 25.34 22.44
CA ASP A 80 9.15 24.52 21.22
C ASP A 80 7.81 24.29 20.50
N LYS A 81 6.74 24.04 21.28
CA LYS A 81 5.39 23.86 20.72
C LYS A 81 4.81 25.15 20.13
N ARG A 82 5.08 26.31 20.73
CA ARG A 82 4.62 27.62 20.24
C ARG A 82 5.40 28.08 19.01
N GLU A 83 6.71 27.85 18.98
CA GLU A 83 7.56 28.16 17.82
C GLU A 83 7.19 27.25 16.63
N LEU A 84 6.97 25.95 16.87
CA LEU A 84 6.46 25.04 15.84
C LEU A 84 5.07 25.44 15.35
N SER A 85 4.14 25.81 16.25
CA SER A 85 2.81 26.25 15.82
C SER A 85 2.85 27.54 15.03
N ALA A 86 3.70 28.50 15.42
CA ALA A 86 3.88 29.76 14.72
C ALA A 86 4.49 29.55 13.32
N ALA A 87 5.48 28.66 13.20
CA ALA A 87 6.07 28.29 11.93
C ALA A 87 5.04 27.60 11.00
N ILE A 88 4.22 26.71 11.54
CA ILE A 88 3.11 26.08 10.80
C ILE A 88 2.09 27.13 10.34
N HIS A 89 1.69 28.06 11.21
CA HIS A 89 0.76 29.13 10.85
C HIS A 89 1.31 30.03 9.74
N ALA A 90 2.57 30.46 9.84
CA ALA A 90 3.21 31.27 8.82
C ALA A 90 3.33 30.52 7.47
N ALA A 91 3.65 29.22 7.51
CA ALA A 91 3.69 28.38 6.31
C ALA A 91 2.30 28.23 5.66
N LEU A 92 1.26 28.04 6.47
CA LEU A 92 -0.13 27.95 6.01
C LEU A 92 -0.61 29.27 5.40
N ASP A 93 -0.29 30.42 6.01
CA ASP A 93 -0.66 31.74 5.50
C ASP A 93 0.06 32.04 4.18
N SER A 94 1.33 31.65 4.06
CA SER A 94 2.08 31.77 2.80
C SER A 94 1.52 30.86 1.71
N ALA A 95 1.16 29.62 2.04
CA ALA A 95 0.52 28.70 1.11
C ALA A 95 -0.84 29.23 0.65
N ARG A 96 -1.61 29.82 1.55
CA ARG A 96 -2.90 30.44 1.25
C ARG A 96 -2.76 31.63 0.31
N GLY A 97 -1.81 32.54 0.56
CA GLY A 97 -1.56 33.67 -0.34
C GLY A 97 -1.12 33.23 -1.74
N LYS A 98 -0.29 32.18 -1.86
CA LYS A 98 0.11 31.60 -3.16
C LYS A 98 -1.07 30.96 -3.89
N TRP A 99 -1.95 30.29 -3.14
CA TRP A 99 -3.16 29.67 -3.68
C TRP A 99 -4.15 30.72 -4.17
N ASP A 100 -4.42 31.77 -3.38
CA ASP A 100 -5.34 32.84 -3.75
C ASP A 100 -4.85 33.56 -5.01
N ALA A 101 -3.54 33.86 -5.12
CA ALA A 101 -2.95 34.42 -6.33
C ALA A 101 -3.04 33.51 -7.57
N LEU A 102 -2.92 32.19 -7.39
CA LEU A 102 -3.10 31.20 -8.44
C LEU A 102 -4.56 31.11 -8.91
N VAL A 103 -5.50 31.15 -7.96
CA VAL A 103 -6.94 31.07 -8.22
C VAL A 103 -7.46 32.33 -8.90
N GLU A 104 -6.98 33.51 -8.50
CA GLU A 104 -7.30 34.79 -9.15
C GLU A 104 -6.78 34.88 -10.59
N GLY A 105 -5.73 34.14 -10.92
CA GLY A 105 -5.17 34.07 -12.29
C GLY A 105 -5.92 33.12 -13.25
N LEU A 106 -6.87 32.32 -12.76
CA LEU A 106 -7.60 31.36 -13.59
C LEU A 106 -8.83 32.00 -14.26
N PRO A 107 -9.05 31.79 -15.57
CA PRO A 107 -10.25 32.27 -16.25
C PRO A 107 -11.49 31.51 -15.78
N GLY A 108 -12.59 32.22 -15.53
CA GLY A 108 -13.90 31.65 -15.15
C GLY A 108 -14.27 31.88 -13.69
N ASP A 109 -15.14 31.02 -13.13
CA ASP A 109 -15.50 31.00 -11.71
C ASP A 109 -14.87 29.78 -11.01
N PRO A 110 -13.57 29.86 -10.66
CA PRO A 110 -12.88 28.77 -9.99
C PRO A 110 -13.47 28.47 -8.61
N TRP A 111 -14.06 29.47 -7.95
CA TRP A 111 -14.71 29.30 -6.67
C TRP A 111 -16.01 28.50 -6.79
N GLY A 112 -16.80 28.75 -7.84
CA GLY A 112 -17.96 27.93 -8.20
C GLY A 112 -17.59 26.47 -8.45
N LEU A 113 -16.50 26.21 -9.17
CA LEU A 113 -15.98 24.85 -9.39
C LEU A 113 -15.54 24.19 -8.08
N ILE A 114 -14.77 24.89 -7.24
CA ILE A 114 -14.34 24.38 -5.94
C ILE A 114 -15.55 24.06 -5.05
N GLN A 115 -16.57 24.91 -5.05
CA GLN A 115 -17.82 24.65 -4.34
C GLN A 115 -18.56 23.44 -4.88
N ALA A 116 -18.59 23.24 -6.20
CA ALA A 116 -19.21 22.09 -6.85
C ALA A 116 -18.51 20.76 -6.50
N VAL A 117 -17.19 20.78 -6.28
CA VAL A 117 -16.40 19.58 -5.95
C VAL A 117 -16.41 19.26 -4.43
N ARG A 118 -16.92 20.15 -3.57
CA ARG A 118 -17.00 19.91 -2.10
C ARG A 118 -17.63 18.56 -1.71
N PRO A 119 -18.74 18.11 -2.33
CA PRO A 119 -19.32 16.81 -2.00
C PRO A 119 -18.37 15.65 -2.33
N ALA A 120 -17.69 15.71 -3.47
CA ALA A 120 -16.71 14.70 -3.88
C ALA A 120 -15.51 14.67 -2.92
N TRP A 121 -15.07 15.83 -2.43
CA TRP A 121 -14.01 15.93 -1.42
C TRP A 121 -14.37 15.21 -0.11
N TRP A 122 -15.62 15.34 0.36
CA TRP A 122 -16.04 14.67 1.59
C TRP A 122 -16.04 13.14 1.46
N ILE A 123 -16.41 12.64 0.28
CA ILE A 123 -16.39 11.20 -0.05
C ILE A 123 -14.95 10.71 -0.13
N LEU A 124 -14.07 11.44 -0.82
CA LEU A 124 -12.64 11.12 -0.91
C LEU A 124 -12.00 11.01 0.49
N ARG A 125 -12.32 11.95 1.38
CA ARG A 125 -11.83 11.93 2.77
C ARG A 125 -12.32 10.70 3.53
N ALA A 126 -13.58 10.30 3.34
CA ALA A 126 -14.15 9.13 4.01
C ALA A 126 -13.49 7.84 3.52
N TRP A 127 -13.30 7.72 2.21
CA TRP A 127 -12.62 6.61 1.59
C TRP A 127 -11.19 6.45 2.11
N LEU A 128 -10.41 7.53 2.15
CA LEU A 128 -9.05 7.49 2.70
C LEU A 128 -8.98 7.12 4.18
N ALA A 129 -9.93 7.61 4.99
CA ALA A 129 -9.97 7.24 6.40
C ALA A 129 -10.14 5.72 6.56
N LEU A 130 -10.98 5.09 5.74
CA LEU A 130 -11.15 3.65 5.77
C LEU A 130 -9.94 2.89 5.22
N GLN A 131 -9.27 3.41 4.19
CA GLN A 131 -8.03 2.83 3.68
C GLN A 131 -6.93 2.79 4.76
N LEU A 132 -6.82 3.85 5.58
CA LEU A 132 -5.87 3.88 6.69
C LEU A 132 -6.24 2.88 7.80
N VAL A 133 -7.53 2.65 8.04
CA VAL A 133 -7.99 1.63 9.00
C VAL A 133 -7.70 0.22 8.47
N ASP A 134 -7.98 -0.03 7.20
CA ASP A 134 -7.71 -1.32 6.54
C ASP A 134 -6.20 -1.61 6.50
N LEU A 135 -5.35 -0.59 6.32
CA LEU A 135 -3.89 -0.74 6.37
C LEU A 135 -3.38 -1.22 7.75
N VAL A 136 -4.01 -0.77 8.83
CA VAL A 136 -3.51 -1.04 10.19
C VAL A 136 -4.18 -2.29 10.79
N TRP A 137 -5.41 -2.61 10.40
CA TRP A 137 -6.21 -3.70 10.98
C TRP A 137 -6.63 -4.79 9.98
N GLY A 138 -6.34 -4.64 8.68
CA GLY A 138 -6.67 -5.61 7.65
C GLY A 138 -5.67 -6.76 7.53
N ASN A 139 -6.06 -7.81 6.79
CA ASN A 139 -5.24 -9.00 6.49
C ASN A 139 -4.34 -8.83 5.24
N GLY A 140 -4.32 -7.65 4.62
CA GLY A 140 -3.62 -7.39 3.37
C GLY A 140 -2.14 -7.04 3.58
N GLY A 141 -1.25 -7.69 2.84
CA GLY A 141 0.17 -7.35 2.79
C GLY A 141 0.41 -5.89 2.37
N LEU A 142 1.64 -5.42 2.62
CA LEU A 142 2.19 -4.07 2.44
C LEU A 142 2.15 -3.50 0.99
N ASN A 143 1.09 -3.76 0.25
CA ASN A 143 0.80 -3.10 -1.00
C ASN A 143 0.21 -1.73 -0.67
N LEU A 144 0.83 -0.65 -1.13
CA LEU A 144 0.26 0.70 -1.17
C LEU A 144 -0.93 0.79 -2.18
N GLY A 145 -1.64 -0.33 -2.38
CA GLY A 145 -2.73 -0.58 -3.32
C GLY A 145 -4.05 -0.08 -2.77
N LEU A 146 -4.40 1.10 -3.24
CA LEU A 146 -5.65 1.79 -2.92
C LEU A 146 -6.85 1.02 -3.51
N SER A 147 -7.38 0.05 -2.78
CA SER A 147 -8.64 -0.60 -3.13
C SER A 147 -9.79 0.40 -3.20
N VAL A 148 -10.60 0.34 -4.27
CA VAL A 148 -11.80 1.18 -4.43
C VAL A 148 -12.78 0.91 -3.29
N VAL A 149 -12.81 -0.32 -2.78
CA VAL A 149 -13.61 -0.73 -1.63
C VAL A 149 -12.70 -1.37 -0.58
N PRO A 150 -12.57 -0.78 0.63
CA PRO A 150 -11.76 -1.35 1.71
C PRO A 150 -12.18 -2.78 2.03
N SER A 151 -11.24 -3.69 2.30
CA SER A 151 -11.56 -5.13 2.41
C SER A 151 -12.19 -5.53 3.74
N LEU A 152 -12.04 -4.72 4.79
CA LEU A 152 -12.65 -4.80 6.14
C LEU A 152 -13.72 -5.89 6.33
N LEU A 153 -13.29 -7.15 6.49
CA LEU A 153 -14.12 -8.31 6.81
C LEU A 153 -15.37 -8.48 5.90
N GLY A 154 -15.31 -8.06 4.64
CA GLY A 154 -16.45 -8.12 3.70
C GLY A 154 -17.51 -7.01 3.87
N TRP A 155 -17.29 -6.05 4.78
CA TRP A 155 -18.21 -4.92 5.05
C TRP A 155 -17.75 -3.60 4.42
N GLY A 156 -16.78 -3.63 3.50
CA GLY A 156 -16.17 -2.46 2.89
C GLY A 156 -17.14 -1.42 2.32
N ALA A 157 -18.03 -1.86 1.43
CA ALA A 157 -19.00 -1.00 0.77
C ALA A 157 -20.01 -0.35 1.74
N PRO A 158 -20.68 -1.10 2.66
CA PRO A 158 -21.57 -0.48 3.63
C PRO A 158 -20.84 0.46 4.60
N LEU A 159 -19.62 0.13 5.03
CA LEU A 159 -18.81 1.02 5.87
C LEU A 159 -18.43 2.30 5.13
N LEU A 160 -18.08 2.21 3.84
CA LEU A 160 -17.79 3.36 2.99
C LEU A 160 -19.01 4.27 2.83
N ALA A 161 -20.20 3.71 2.62
CA ALA A 161 -21.43 4.48 2.54
C ALA A 161 -21.72 5.24 3.85
N VAL A 162 -21.61 4.57 4.99
CA VAL A 162 -21.80 5.19 6.31
C VAL A 162 -20.74 6.27 6.58
N ALA A 163 -19.47 5.97 6.34
CA ALA A 163 -18.37 6.91 6.51
C ALA A 163 -18.53 8.13 5.60
N SER A 164 -19.00 7.94 4.37
CA SER A 164 -19.28 9.02 3.43
C SER A 164 -20.39 9.94 3.94
N ILE A 165 -21.51 9.38 4.41
CA ILE A 165 -22.61 10.16 5.00
C ILE A 165 -22.12 10.95 6.21
N VAL A 166 -21.38 10.32 7.12
CA VAL A 166 -20.82 10.98 8.30
C VAL A 166 -19.86 12.10 7.89
N SER A 167 -18.96 11.84 6.93
CA SER A 167 -17.99 12.82 6.43
C SER A 167 -18.69 14.03 5.78
N VAL A 168 -19.74 13.80 4.99
CA VAL A 168 -20.58 14.85 4.39
C VAL A 168 -21.26 15.69 5.47
N GLN A 169 -21.86 15.05 6.48
CA GLN A 169 -22.58 15.78 7.52
C GLN A 169 -21.64 16.54 8.48
N ILE A 170 -20.40 16.07 8.66
CA ILE A 170 -19.31 16.82 9.31
C ILE A 170 -18.91 18.01 8.44
N GLY A 171 -18.73 17.80 7.12
CA GLY A 171 -18.39 18.86 6.17
C GLY A 171 -19.45 19.95 6.04
N ARG A 172 -20.73 19.59 6.22
CA ARG A 172 -21.87 20.52 6.27
C ARG A 172 -22.05 21.21 7.62
N GLY A 173 -21.24 20.86 8.64
CA GLY A 173 -21.34 21.40 9.98
C GLY A 173 -22.60 20.97 10.77
N LYS A 174 -23.38 20.00 10.27
CA LYS A 174 -24.63 19.54 10.90
C LYS A 174 -24.39 18.53 12.02
N LEU A 175 -23.44 17.61 11.83
CA LEU A 175 -23.04 16.66 12.88
C LEU A 175 -22.05 17.27 13.88
N TRP A 176 -21.65 18.54 13.68
CA TRP A 176 -20.69 19.21 14.54
C TRP A 176 -21.21 20.55 15.07
N PRO A 177 -22.00 20.55 16.15
CA PRO A 177 -22.45 21.77 16.79
C PRO A 177 -21.52 22.13 17.97
N GLY A 178 -20.77 23.22 17.84
CA GLY A 178 -20.56 24.21 18.90
C GLY A 178 -19.77 23.88 20.18
N LYS A 179 -19.57 22.63 20.62
CA LYS A 179 -18.96 22.33 21.96
C LYS A 179 -17.62 21.60 21.96
N ALA A 180 -17.24 20.88 20.90
CA ALA A 180 -15.95 20.19 20.82
C ALA A 180 -14.81 21.09 20.29
N ARG A 181 -14.80 22.36 20.72
CA ARG A 181 -13.73 23.33 20.37
C ARG A 181 -12.42 23.07 21.17
N GLY A 182 -12.43 22.11 22.11
CA GLY A 182 -11.35 21.87 23.08
C GLY A 182 -10.33 20.77 22.75
N ASN A 183 -10.65 19.76 21.95
CA ASN A 183 -9.70 18.65 21.73
C ASN A 183 -8.80 18.92 20.51
N ALA A 184 -7.67 19.56 20.77
CA ALA A 184 -6.62 19.83 19.78
C ALA A 184 -6.23 18.57 18.98
N ALA A 185 -6.24 17.39 19.63
CA ALA A 185 -5.98 16.10 18.99
C ALA A 185 -6.92 15.79 17.82
N VAL A 186 -8.22 16.08 17.93
CA VAL A 186 -9.20 15.81 16.85
C VAL A 186 -8.99 16.77 15.68
N ARG A 187 -8.60 18.02 15.97
CA ARG A 187 -8.26 18.98 14.91
C ARG A 187 -6.99 18.57 14.17
N LEU A 188 -5.98 18.13 14.90
CA LEU A 188 -4.73 17.63 14.32
C LEU A 188 -4.98 16.37 13.49
N LEU A 189 -5.84 15.47 13.95
CA LEU A 189 -6.27 14.29 13.18
C LEU A 189 -6.96 14.70 11.86
N LEU A 190 -7.90 15.63 11.91
CA LEU A 190 -8.61 16.10 10.70
C LEU A 190 -7.67 16.84 9.74
N LEU A 191 -6.74 17.64 10.27
CA LEU A 191 -5.73 18.32 9.47
C LEU A 191 -4.80 17.31 8.79
N ALA A 192 -4.33 16.31 9.54
CA ALA A 192 -3.52 15.21 9.02
C ALA A 192 -4.27 14.42 7.94
N LEU A 193 -5.54 14.10 8.17
CA LEU A 193 -6.38 13.39 7.21
C LEU A 193 -6.59 14.21 5.93
N ASN A 194 -6.79 15.52 6.02
CA ASN A 194 -6.87 16.39 4.85
C ASN A 194 -5.53 16.49 4.11
N ALA A 195 -4.40 16.59 4.82
CA ALA A 195 -3.07 16.67 4.22
C ALA A 195 -2.70 15.36 3.50
N VAL A 196 -2.97 14.21 4.13
CA VAL A 196 -2.82 12.90 3.51
C VAL A 196 -3.73 12.78 2.29
N ALA A 197 -4.97 13.29 2.38
CA ALA A 197 -5.87 13.26 1.24
C ALA A 197 -5.35 14.02 0.03
N ILE A 198 -4.69 15.16 0.22
CA ILE A 198 -4.03 15.88 -0.86
C ILE A 198 -2.82 15.09 -1.40
N ALA A 199 -1.99 14.56 -0.51
CA ALA A 199 -0.78 13.82 -0.88
C ALA A 199 -1.06 12.51 -1.65
N VAL A 200 -2.24 11.92 -1.44
CA VAL A 200 -2.65 10.67 -2.10
C VAL A 200 -3.23 10.92 -3.51
N ILE A 201 -3.62 12.15 -3.86
CA ILE A 201 -4.19 12.48 -5.19
C ILE A 201 -3.27 12.06 -6.36
N PRO A 202 -1.95 12.35 -6.36
CA PRO A 202 -1.06 11.91 -7.45
C PRO A 202 -0.95 10.38 -7.54
N VAL A 203 -1.02 9.69 -6.40
CA VAL A 203 -0.91 8.22 -6.30
C VAL A 203 -2.20 7.54 -6.76
N THR A 204 -3.37 8.09 -6.41
CA THR A 204 -4.65 7.59 -6.92
C THR A 204 -4.81 7.89 -8.41
N PHE A 205 -4.37 9.06 -8.87
CA PHE A 205 -4.48 9.43 -10.28
C PHE A 205 -3.69 8.46 -11.18
N THR A 206 -2.46 8.10 -10.81
CA THR A 206 -1.71 7.08 -11.54
C THR A 206 -2.30 5.67 -11.37
N SER A 207 -2.92 5.37 -10.24
CA SER A 207 -3.52 4.05 -10.00
C SER A 207 -4.86 3.82 -10.71
N VAL A 208 -5.66 4.87 -10.92
CA VAL A 208 -7.00 4.82 -11.52
C VAL A 208 -6.98 5.05 -13.03
N PHE A 209 -6.06 5.88 -13.53
CA PHE A 209 -6.02 6.25 -14.96
C PHE A 209 -4.97 5.49 -15.79
N THR A 210 -4.19 4.59 -15.18
CA THR A 210 -3.32 3.69 -15.93
C THR A 210 -4.04 2.35 -16.17
N PRO A 211 -4.26 1.93 -17.42
CA PRO A 211 -5.03 0.70 -17.73
C PRO A 211 -4.40 -0.58 -17.18
N ALA A 212 -3.13 -0.53 -16.74
CA ALA A 212 -2.40 -1.67 -16.21
C ALA A 212 -2.90 -2.20 -14.86
N LYS A 213 -3.74 -1.46 -14.12
CA LYS A 213 -4.34 -1.96 -12.85
C LYS A 213 -5.86 -2.06 -12.86
N ALA A 214 -6.56 -1.49 -13.84
CA ALA A 214 -8.01 -1.62 -13.96
C ALA A 214 -8.46 -3.09 -14.16
N SER A 215 -7.59 -3.93 -14.72
CA SER A 215 -7.76 -5.38 -14.84
C SER A 215 -7.68 -6.15 -13.51
N ILE A 216 -7.20 -5.51 -12.44
CA ILE A 216 -7.00 -6.14 -11.11
C ILE A 216 -8.20 -5.86 -10.17
N TRP A 217 -9.00 -4.82 -10.43
CA TRP A 217 -9.95 -4.27 -9.45
C TRP A 217 -11.44 -4.56 -9.70
N TYR A 218 -11.82 -5.20 -10.82
CA TYR A 218 -13.21 -5.63 -11.04
C TYR A 218 -13.31 -7.08 -11.54
N PRO A 219 -13.07 -8.10 -10.69
CA PRO A 219 -13.38 -9.49 -11.02
C PRO A 219 -14.85 -9.87 -10.77
N GLU A 220 -15.61 -9.07 -9.99
CA GLU A 220 -16.71 -9.63 -9.17
C GLU A 220 -18.08 -8.94 -9.29
N LEU A 221 -18.33 -8.14 -10.33
CA LEU A 221 -19.69 -7.65 -10.66
C LEU A 221 -20.34 -8.39 -11.84
N THR A 222 -19.64 -9.37 -12.40
CA THR A 222 -20.18 -10.37 -13.33
C THR A 222 -20.33 -11.67 -12.57
N ASP A 223 -21.57 -11.91 -12.14
CA ASP A 223 -22.15 -13.15 -11.64
C ASP A 223 -21.40 -14.43 -12.08
N GLY A 224 -20.93 -15.21 -11.10
CA GLY A 224 -20.80 -16.67 -11.19
C GLY A 224 -20.07 -17.27 -12.39
N GLY A 225 -18.90 -16.77 -12.76
CA GLY A 225 -18.02 -17.41 -13.73
C GLY A 225 -16.60 -16.98 -13.47
N SER A 226 -15.70 -17.94 -13.28
CA SER A 226 -14.24 -17.76 -13.22
C SER A 226 -13.81 -16.65 -14.16
N ALA A 227 -12.98 -15.72 -13.69
CA ALA A 227 -12.40 -14.64 -14.48
C ALA A 227 -11.58 -15.19 -15.66
N HIS A 228 -12.28 -15.63 -16.69
CA HIS A 228 -11.78 -15.80 -18.03
C HIS A 228 -11.50 -14.38 -18.50
N LEU A 229 -10.24 -14.04 -18.65
CA LEU A 229 -9.85 -13.01 -19.59
C LEU A 229 -10.57 -13.38 -20.90
N GLU A 230 -11.60 -12.61 -21.30
CA GLU A 230 -12.30 -12.75 -22.59
C GLU A 230 -11.37 -12.31 -23.74
N GLY A 231 -10.20 -12.91 -23.82
CA GLY A 231 -9.16 -12.68 -24.81
C GLY A 231 -8.43 -13.98 -25.09
N GLY A 232 -8.87 -14.70 -26.11
CA GLY A 232 -8.26 -15.95 -26.53
C GLY A 232 -8.92 -16.48 -27.80
N ILE A 233 -8.18 -17.24 -28.60
CA ILE A 233 -8.77 -17.96 -29.73
C ILE A 233 -9.77 -18.98 -29.18
N GLN A 234 -10.97 -19.01 -29.76
CA GLN A 234 -11.99 -20.02 -29.49
C GLN A 234 -12.26 -20.85 -30.75
N VAL A 235 -12.39 -22.15 -30.57
CA VAL A 235 -12.78 -23.10 -31.63
C VAL A 235 -14.00 -23.86 -31.13
N ASP A 236 -15.09 -23.81 -31.89
CA ASP A 236 -16.37 -24.45 -31.56
C ASP A 236 -16.91 -24.12 -30.15
N GLY A 237 -16.70 -22.87 -29.72
CA GLY A 237 -17.12 -22.38 -28.39
C GLY A 237 -16.27 -22.89 -27.23
N ARG A 238 -15.11 -23.52 -27.52
CA ARG A 238 -14.11 -23.89 -26.51
C ARG A 238 -12.90 -22.98 -26.62
N ASN A 239 -12.40 -22.52 -25.47
CA ASN A 239 -11.15 -21.79 -25.42
C ASN A 239 -9.99 -22.67 -25.88
N VAL A 240 -9.17 -22.13 -26.77
CA VAL A 240 -7.90 -22.73 -27.14
C VAL A 240 -6.89 -22.38 -26.06
N THR A 241 -6.34 -23.41 -25.41
CA THR A 241 -5.37 -23.28 -24.33
C THR A 241 -3.92 -23.52 -24.78
N ASN A 242 -3.72 -23.99 -26.00
CA ASN A 242 -2.41 -24.15 -26.63
C ASN A 242 -2.58 -24.32 -28.15
N LEU A 243 -1.56 -23.99 -28.93
CA LEU A 243 -1.54 -24.19 -30.39
C LEU A 243 -0.31 -25.02 -30.75
N PHE A 244 -0.52 -26.01 -31.61
CA PHE A 244 0.53 -26.92 -32.09
C PHE A 244 0.71 -26.74 -33.59
N PRO A 245 1.68 -25.91 -34.02
CA PRO A 245 1.86 -25.64 -35.43
C PRO A 245 2.62 -26.77 -36.12
N TYR A 246 2.26 -27.03 -37.36
CA TYR A 246 2.93 -27.98 -38.25
C TYR A 246 3.29 -27.26 -39.56
N ASP A 247 4.38 -27.66 -40.20
CA ASP A 247 4.74 -27.16 -41.52
C ASP A 247 3.90 -27.78 -42.63
N ALA A 248 4.11 -27.33 -43.87
CA ALA A 248 3.39 -27.81 -45.05
C ALA A 248 3.56 -29.33 -45.32
N SER A 249 4.66 -29.93 -44.85
CA SER A 249 4.92 -31.37 -44.94
C SER A 249 4.37 -32.16 -43.75
N GLY A 250 3.64 -31.50 -42.85
CA GLY A 250 3.04 -32.12 -41.67
C GLY A 250 3.98 -32.25 -40.47
N LYS A 251 5.18 -31.67 -40.50
CA LYS A 251 6.16 -31.81 -39.40
C LYS A 251 5.91 -30.77 -38.30
N PRO A 252 5.99 -31.14 -37.00
CA PRO A 252 5.78 -30.22 -35.90
C PRO A 252 6.80 -29.08 -35.85
N LEU A 253 6.35 -27.86 -35.56
CA LEU A 253 7.15 -26.64 -35.50
C LEU A 253 7.16 -26.01 -34.11
N LYS A 254 8.35 -25.72 -33.57
CA LYS A 254 8.51 -25.04 -32.27
C LYS A 254 8.92 -23.59 -32.46
N GLY A 255 8.46 -22.71 -31.56
CA GLY A 255 8.87 -21.30 -31.57
C GLY A 255 8.17 -20.47 -32.64
N VAL A 256 6.95 -20.85 -33.03
CA VAL A 256 6.17 -20.15 -34.06
C VAL A 256 5.44 -18.99 -33.43
N GLN A 257 5.71 -17.78 -33.92
CA GLN A 257 5.05 -16.57 -33.43
C GLN A 257 3.82 -16.24 -34.27
N LEU A 258 2.66 -16.05 -33.63
CA LEU A 258 1.41 -15.75 -34.31
C LEU A 258 0.93 -14.33 -34.01
N PHE A 259 0.41 -13.69 -35.06
CA PHE A 259 -0.17 -12.35 -35.03
C PHE A 259 -1.50 -12.37 -35.80
N ASP A 260 -2.42 -11.51 -35.43
CA ASP A 260 -3.70 -11.32 -36.14
C ASP A 260 -3.54 -10.45 -37.39
N GLN A 261 -4.66 -10.18 -38.08
CA GLN A 261 -4.68 -9.37 -39.30
C GLN A 261 -4.20 -7.92 -39.10
N ASP A 262 -4.22 -7.42 -37.86
CA ASP A 262 -3.83 -6.07 -37.49
C ASP A 262 -2.39 -6.02 -36.93
N GLY A 263 -1.68 -7.16 -36.98
CA GLY A 263 -0.33 -7.31 -36.45
C GLY A 263 -0.26 -7.36 -34.93
N GLN A 264 -1.38 -7.58 -34.24
CA GLN A 264 -1.39 -7.77 -32.79
C GLN A 264 -1.02 -9.21 -32.44
N PRO A 265 -0.26 -9.43 -31.35
CA PRO A 265 0.12 -10.77 -30.92
C PRO A 265 -1.14 -11.57 -30.54
N VAL A 266 -1.25 -12.79 -31.06
CA VAL A 266 -2.34 -13.71 -30.71
C VAL A 266 -2.21 -14.13 -29.24
N SER A 267 -3.29 -13.98 -28.46
CA SER A 267 -3.42 -14.53 -27.11
C SER A 267 -4.27 -15.80 -27.11
N ILE A 268 -3.99 -16.69 -26.16
CA ILE A 268 -4.76 -17.89 -25.87
C ILE A 268 -5.11 -17.91 -24.39
N ASP A 269 -5.99 -18.82 -23.98
CA ASP A 269 -6.28 -19.00 -22.57
C ASP A 269 -5.10 -19.70 -21.87
N GLU A 270 -4.32 -18.91 -21.14
CA GLU A 270 -3.14 -19.37 -20.41
C GLU A 270 -3.50 -20.05 -19.06
N SER A 271 -4.78 -20.00 -18.67
CA SER A 271 -5.29 -20.50 -17.40
C SER A 271 -5.77 -21.95 -17.52
N ARG A 272 -4.86 -22.90 -17.76
CA ARG A 272 -5.20 -24.30 -17.46
C ARG A 272 -5.09 -24.52 -15.95
N MET A 273 -6.24 -24.76 -15.34
CA MET A 273 -6.35 -25.30 -13.99
C MET A 273 -7.16 -26.60 -14.11
N TRP A 274 -6.54 -27.68 -13.63
CA TRP A 274 -7.01 -29.07 -13.62
C TRP A 274 -6.78 -29.91 -14.88
N ASP A 275 -6.00 -30.98 -14.69
CA ASP A 275 -6.32 -32.29 -15.25
C ASP A 275 -7.03 -33.12 -14.15
N GLU A 276 -7.93 -34.02 -14.54
CA GLU A 276 -8.66 -34.89 -13.61
C GLU A 276 -7.70 -35.88 -12.94
N GLY A 277 -7.08 -35.43 -11.86
CA GLY A 277 -6.33 -36.24 -10.91
C GLY A 277 -4.85 -36.35 -11.19
N GLU A 278 -4.06 -35.30 -10.93
CA GLU A 278 -2.94 -35.34 -9.94
C GLU A 278 -2.00 -34.11 -10.02
N GLU A 279 -1.94 -33.29 -11.09
CA GLU A 279 -1.03 -32.12 -11.11
C GLU A 279 -1.60 -30.88 -11.83
N LEU A 280 -1.43 -29.71 -11.20
CA LEU A 280 -1.77 -28.40 -11.77
C LEU A 280 -0.62 -27.92 -12.66
N PHE A 281 -0.90 -27.67 -13.94
CA PHE A 281 0.06 -27.11 -14.90
C PHE A 281 -0.41 -25.77 -15.44
N ILE A 282 0.51 -24.82 -15.58
CA ILE A 282 0.26 -23.50 -16.16
C ILE A 282 1.21 -23.25 -17.34
N GLY A 283 0.77 -22.47 -18.34
CA GLY A 283 1.59 -22.10 -19.49
C GLY A 283 2.64 -21.05 -19.12
N TYR A 284 3.90 -21.25 -19.51
CA TYR A 284 5.02 -20.32 -19.30
C TYR A 284 5.40 -19.60 -20.61
N PRO A 285 5.81 -18.32 -20.57
CA PRO A 285 6.15 -17.57 -21.77
C PRO A 285 7.47 -18.05 -22.39
N TRP A 286 7.61 -17.90 -23.70
CA TRP A 286 8.93 -17.92 -24.34
C TRP A 286 9.70 -16.64 -23.97
N LEU A 287 11.02 -16.71 -24.03
CA LEU A 287 11.88 -15.56 -23.78
C LEU A 287 12.53 -15.09 -25.08
N SER A 288 12.42 -13.79 -25.37
CA SER A 288 13.15 -13.12 -26.44
C SER A 288 13.92 -11.95 -25.83
N ASN A 289 15.26 -12.03 -25.81
CA ASN A 289 16.13 -11.02 -25.21
C ASN A 289 15.78 -10.66 -23.74
N GLY A 290 15.25 -11.62 -22.98
CA GLY A 290 14.81 -11.41 -21.59
C GLY A 290 13.38 -10.91 -21.43
N GLU A 291 12.67 -10.63 -22.52
CA GLU A 291 11.24 -10.28 -22.49
C GLU A 291 10.37 -11.52 -22.67
N ALA A 292 9.30 -11.62 -21.88
CA ALA A 292 8.30 -12.66 -21.97
C ALA A 292 7.43 -12.49 -23.24
N ARG A 293 7.21 -13.58 -23.96
CA ARG A 293 6.38 -13.66 -25.18
C ARG A 293 5.41 -14.84 -25.07
N PHE A 294 4.12 -14.54 -24.95
CA PHE A 294 3.05 -15.55 -24.89
C PHE A 294 2.45 -15.91 -26.25
N ASN A 295 2.76 -15.13 -27.30
CA ASN A 295 2.30 -15.41 -28.66
C ASN A 295 3.22 -16.34 -29.46
N VAL A 296 4.03 -17.14 -28.76
CA VAL A 296 4.99 -18.08 -29.35
C VAL A 296 4.58 -19.50 -28.97
N PHE A 297 4.44 -20.36 -29.98
CA PHE A 297 3.77 -21.65 -29.87
C PHE A 297 4.67 -22.83 -30.27
N PRO A 298 4.44 -24.02 -29.68
CA PRO A 298 3.54 -24.27 -28.55
C PRO A 298 4.03 -23.60 -27.26
N VAL A 299 3.10 -23.29 -26.36
CA VAL A 299 3.43 -22.72 -25.04
C VAL A 299 3.98 -23.83 -24.14
N PRO A 300 5.15 -23.65 -23.51
CA PRO A 300 5.69 -24.56 -22.50
C PRO A 300 4.76 -24.66 -21.29
N GLU A 301 4.61 -25.85 -20.73
CA GLU A 301 3.80 -26.12 -19.56
C GLU A 301 4.70 -26.55 -18.40
N GLY A 302 4.40 -26.07 -17.20
CA GLY A 302 5.17 -26.39 -16.01
C GLY A 302 4.32 -26.33 -14.75
N HIS A 303 4.89 -26.77 -13.63
CA HIS A 303 4.18 -26.79 -12.36
C HIS A 303 3.80 -25.39 -11.90
N VAL A 304 2.68 -25.36 -11.16
CA VAL A 304 2.20 -24.18 -10.46
C VAL A 304 2.92 -24.03 -9.13
N GLY A 305 3.35 -22.81 -8.80
CA GLY A 305 4.01 -22.48 -7.55
C GLY A 305 3.04 -22.36 -6.37
N ALA A 306 3.56 -21.95 -5.21
CA ALA A 306 2.72 -21.63 -4.06
C ALA A 306 1.72 -20.51 -4.42
N MET A 307 0.47 -20.61 -3.95
CA MET A 307 -0.60 -19.65 -4.22
C MET A 307 -1.11 -19.59 -5.67
N GLU A 308 -0.94 -20.66 -6.45
CA GLU A 308 -1.51 -20.77 -7.81
C GLU A 308 -0.86 -19.84 -8.86
N GLU A 309 0.36 -19.37 -8.59
CA GLU A 309 1.12 -18.47 -9.47
C GLU A 309 2.21 -19.21 -10.26
N ARG A 310 2.68 -18.60 -11.36
CA ARG A 310 3.87 -19.08 -12.09
C ARG A 310 5.11 -18.92 -11.20
N ASP A 311 5.90 -19.98 -11.06
CA ASP A 311 7.15 -19.90 -10.32
C ASP A 311 8.19 -19.10 -11.13
N ALA A 312 8.65 -17.97 -10.58
CA ALA A 312 9.66 -17.12 -11.21
C ALA A 312 10.99 -17.85 -11.47
N SER A 313 11.27 -18.92 -10.71
CA SER A 313 12.46 -19.75 -10.80
C SER A 313 12.27 -21.04 -11.59
N ALA A 314 11.08 -21.25 -12.19
CA ALA A 314 10.72 -22.50 -12.86
C ALA A 314 11.77 -22.96 -13.89
N TRP A 315 12.28 -22.04 -14.71
CA TRP A 315 13.28 -22.33 -15.76
C TRP A 315 14.63 -22.84 -15.24
N THR A 316 14.92 -22.61 -13.96
CA THR A 316 16.15 -23.04 -13.28
C THR A 316 15.89 -24.14 -12.24
N SER A 317 14.65 -24.62 -12.15
CA SER A 317 14.26 -25.66 -11.20
C SER A 317 14.67 -27.06 -11.69
N ASP A 318 14.53 -28.07 -10.83
CA ASP A 318 14.77 -29.47 -11.19
C ASP A 318 13.77 -30.00 -12.23
N ASN A 319 12.61 -29.34 -12.39
CA ASN A 319 11.61 -29.68 -13.40
C ASN A 319 11.15 -28.41 -14.17
N PRO A 320 11.96 -27.93 -15.13
CA PRO A 320 11.65 -26.71 -15.85
C PRO A 320 10.45 -26.88 -16.80
N PRO A 321 9.72 -25.79 -17.11
CA PRO A 321 8.63 -25.84 -18.06
C PRO A 321 9.08 -26.43 -19.41
N ALA A 322 8.28 -27.33 -19.96
CA ALA A 322 8.60 -28.06 -21.17
C ALA A 322 7.46 -27.94 -22.19
N ILE A 323 7.81 -28.01 -23.47
CA ILE A 323 6.80 -28.07 -24.53
C ILE A 323 6.05 -29.40 -24.39
N PRO A 324 4.72 -29.39 -24.25
CA PRO A 324 3.92 -30.61 -24.17
C PRO A 324 4.08 -31.45 -25.44
N ALA A 325 3.76 -32.74 -25.34
CA ALA A 325 3.77 -33.62 -26.50
C ALA A 325 2.79 -33.11 -27.57
N TYR A 326 3.21 -33.18 -28.83
CA TYR A 326 2.33 -32.81 -29.94
C TYR A 326 1.17 -33.81 -30.03
N PRO A 327 -0.06 -33.34 -30.28
CA PRO A 327 -1.23 -34.21 -30.37
C PRO A 327 -1.17 -35.16 -31.58
N LEU A 328 -0.46 -34.77 -32.64
CA LEU A 328 -0.22 -35.58 -33.83
C LEU A 328 1.30 -35.72 -34.08
N GLU A 329 1.73 -36.92 -34.45
CA GLU A 329 3.12 -37.16 -34.90
C GLU A 329 3.40 -36.45 -36.24
N SER A 330 2.41 -36.45 -37.13
CA SER A 330 2.41 -35.71 -38.39
C SER A 330 1.00 -35.23 -38.73
N ALA A 331 0.90 -34.02 -39.31
CA ALA A 331 -0.35 -33.46 -39.84
C ALA A 331 -0.49 -33.75 -41.35
N PRO A 332 -1.70 -33.68 -41.92
CA PRO A 332 -1.88 -33.80 -43.38
C PRO A 332 -1.08 -32.74 -44.14
N GLU A 333 -0.48 -33.14 -45.26
CA GLU A 333 0.23 -32.21 -46.13
C GLU A 333 -0.72 -31.17 -46.73
N VAL A 334 -0.26 -29.92 -46.79
CA VAL A 334 -1.02 -28.79 -47.33
C VAL A 334 -0.17 -28.04 -48.36
N GLY A 335 -0.80 -27.65 -49.46
CA GLY A 335 -0.16 -26.87 -50.52
C GLY A 335 -1.13 -25.84 -51.07
N LEU A 336 -0.60 -24.71 -51.54
CA LEU A 336 -1.42 -23.74 -52.25
C LEU A 336 -1.84 -24.34 -53.60
N PRO A 337 -3.11 -24.18 -54.03
CA PRO A 337 -3.58 -24.74 -55.31
C PRO A 337 -2.80 -24.26 -56.55
N THR A 338 -2.05 -23.16 -56.43
CA THR A 338 -1.29 -22.54 -57.52
C THR A 338 0.22 -22.64 -57.35
N ASP A 339 0.72 -23.22 -56.26
CA ASP A 339 2.16 -23.46 -56.14
C ASP A 339 2.52 -24.68 -57.01
N PRO A 340 3.50 -24.56 -57.92
CA PRO A 340 4.02 -25.72 -58.61
C PRO A 340 4.58 -26.68 -57.55
N GLU A 341 4.17 -27.94 -57.64
CA GLU A 341 4.67 -29.05 -56.82
C GLU A 341 6.18 -28.89 -56.59
N PRO A 342 6.68 -28.96 -55.33
CA PRO A 342 8.10 -28.82 -55.06
C PRO A 342 8.85 -29.80 -55.94
N ALA A 343 9.58 -29.28 -56.94
CA ALA A 343 10.35 -30.11 -57.83
C ALA A 343 11.27 -30.97 -56.97
N ALA A 344 11.09 -32.30 -57.06
CA ALA A 344 11.95 -33.26 -56.38
C ALA A 344 13.40 -32.83 -56.58
N ALA A 345 14.11 -32.59 -55.48
CA ALA A 345 15.50 -32.20 -55.53
C ALA A 345 16.26 -33.19 -56.42
N PRO A 346 17.05 -32.74 -57.41
CA PRO A 346 17.77 -33.65 -58.28
C PRO A 346 18.68 -34.55 -57.42
N GLU A 347 18.57 -35.86 -57.64
CA GLU A 347 19.47 -36.86 -57.07
C GLU A 347 20.93 -36.38 -57.23
N PRO A 348 21.77 -36.49 -56.18
CA PRO A 348 23.16 -36.11 -56.29
C PRO A 348 23.82 -36.91 -57.42
N ALA A 349 24.23 -36.21 -58.48
CA ALA A 349 24.97 -36.78 -59.57
C ALA A 349 26.22 -37.49 -59.02
N THR A 350 26.30 -38.78 -59.25
CA THR A 350 27.47 -39.59 -58.93
C THR A 350 28.66 -39.05 -59.73
N ALA A 351 29.60 -38.40 -59.04
CA ALA A 351 30.83 -37.95 -59.64
C ALA A 351 31.64 -39.15 -60.17
N PRO A 352 32.17 -39.10 -61.40
CA PRO A 352 32.91 -40.22 -61.97
C PRO A 352 34.22 -40.44 -61.20
N LYS A 353 34.46 -41.69 -60.76
CA LYS A 353 35.74 -42.13 -60.21
C LYS A 353 36.86 -41.85 -61.22
N GLN A 354 37.72 -40.87 -60.93
CA GLN A 354 38.99 -40.74 -61.62
C GLN A 354 39.88 -41.93 -61.25
N LYS A 355 40.13 -42.79 -62.24
CA LYS A 355 41.25 -43.74 -62.23
C LYS A 355 42.55 -42.93 -62.30
N ALA A 356 43.27 -42.81 -61.19
CA ALA A 356 44.69 -42.48 -61.25
C ALA A 356 45.47 -43.78 -61.42
N GLY A 357 45.91 -44.03 -62.65
CA GLY A 357 46.92 -45.05 -62.95
C GLY A 357 48.18 -44.37 -63.47
N ARG A 358 49.25 -44.39 -62.68
CA ARG A 358 50.53 -45.05 -62.99
C ARG A 358 51.53 -44.80 -61.88
#